data_AF-A0A0B6XBD5-F1
#
_entry.id   AF-A0A0B6XBD5-F1
#
_cell.length_a   1.000
_cell.length_b   1.000
_cell.length_c   1.000
_cell.angle_alpha   90.00
_cell.angle_beta   90.00
_cell.angle_gamma   90.00
#
_symmetry.space_group_name_H-M   'P 1'
#
loop_
_entity.id
_entity.type
_entity.pdbx_description
1 polymer ?
#
loop_
_entity_poly.entity_id
_entity_poly.type
_entity_poly.pdbx_seq_one_letter_code
_entity_poly.pdbx_strand_id
1 'polypeptide(L)'
;MQKNIKTRSRGELWGTKAGHICKRFLRKLKDWDKVCVNKAKDKNIPAWVGHIPIFMVGASVIIALTLSAIITISIVAILFIITLVLSKTPNVEPLKHGHYDLDGYHYPDGNIDESDRW
;
A
#
# COMPACT_ATOMS: atom_id res chain seq x y z
N MET A 1 2.32 -0.73 -52.96
CA MET A 1 2.27 -1.55 -51.72
C MET A 1 2.29 -0.63 -50.50
N GLN A 2 1.12 -0.36 -49.92
CA GLN A 2 0.99 0.49 -48.73
C GLN A 2 1.34 -0.35 -47.50
N LYS A 3 2.49 -0.08 -46.85
CA LYS A 3 2.83 -0.72 -45.58
C LYS A 3 1.89 -0.19 -44.51
N ASN A 4 0.98 -1.04 -44.02
CA ASN A 4 0.10 -0.72 -42.90
C ASN A 4 0.95 -0.62 -41.62
N ILE A 5 1.35 0.61 -41.26
CA ILE A 5 2.09 0.88 -40.03
C ILE A 5 1.07 0.85 -38.90
N LYS A 6 0.86 -0.34 -38.32
CA LYS A 6 0.02 -0.51 -37.13
C LYS A 6 0.73 0.17 -35.95
N THR A 7 0.38 1.41 -35.66
CA THR A 7 0.85 2.17 -34.50
C THR A 7 0.35 1.48 -33.23
N ARG A 8 1.19 0.65 -32.62
CA ARG A 8 0.89 0.04 -31.32
C ARG A 8 0.62 1.13 -30.28
N SER A 9 -0.45 0.97 -29.53
CA SER A 9 -0.76 1.82 -28.38
C SER A 9 0.40 1.79 -27.39
N ARG A 10 0.67 2.91 -26.71
CA ARG A 10 1.71 2.97 -25.66
C ARG A 10 1.48 1.86 -24.62
N GLY A 11 0.22 1.58 -24.26
CA GLY A 11 -0.15 0.51 -23.33
C GLY A 11 0.26 -0.89 -23.80
N GLU A 12 0.05 -1.20 -25.09
CA GLU A 12 0.50 -2.47 -25.68
C GLU A 12 2.03 -2.57 -25.67
N LEU A 13 2.74 -1.46 -25.90
CA LEU A 13 4.20 -1.42 -25.84
C LEU A 13 4.71 -1.71 -24.43
N TRP A 14 4.11 -1.12 -23.40
CA TRP A 14 4.45 -1.37 -21.99
C TRP A 14 4.16 -2.81 -21.59
N GLY A 15 2.99 -3.34 -21.95
CA GLY A 15 2.63 -4.73 -21.68
C GLY A 15 3.60 -5.71 -22.34
N THR A 16 3.97 -5.47 -23.60
CA THR A 16 4.94 -6.34 -24.30
C THR A 16 6.32 -6.25 -23.66
N LYS A 17 6.78 -5.05 -23.30
CA LYS A 17 8.07 -4.85 -22.60
C LYS A 17 8.08 -5.55 -21.23
N ALA A 18 7.02 -5.41 -20.44
CA ALA A 18 6.89 -6.08 -19.15
C ALA A 18 6.94 -7.62 -19.30
N GLY A 19 6.26 -8.17 -20.31
CA GLY A 19 6.31 -9.59 -20.64
C GLY A 19 7.73 -10.07 -21.00
N HIS A 20 8.46 -9.29 -21.80
CA HIS A 20 9.85 -9.59 -22.14
C HIS A 20 10.79 -9.54 -20.92
N ILE A 21 10.60 -8.56 -20.04
CA ILE A 21 11.37 -8.43 -18.79
C ILE A 21 11.10 -9.63 -17.88
N CYS A 22 9.83 -9.98 -17.66
CA CYS A 22 9.45 -11.14 -16.86
C CYS A 22 10.05 -12.44 -17.41
N LYS A 23 9.95 -12.66 -18.72
CA LYS A 23 10.56 -13.82 -19.39
C LYS A 23 12.07 -13.86 -19.22
N ARG A 24 12.75 -12.72 -19.29
CA ARG A 24 14.21 -12.61 -19.07
C ARG A 24 14.58 -12.93 -17.63
N PHE A 25 13.79 -12.45 -16.67
CA PHE A 25 13.99 -12.69 -15.25
C PHE A 25 13.82 -14.18 -14.90
N LEU A 26 12.75 -14.81 -15.38
CA LEU A 26 12.51 -16.25 -15.20
C LEU A 26 13.61 -17.11 -15.84
N ARG A 27 14.10 -16.72 -17.03
CA ARG A 27 15.24 -17.40 -17.66
C ARG A 27 16.50 -17.31 -16.81
N LYS A 28 16.84 -16.11 -16.32
CA LYS A 28 17.97 -15.88 -15.43
C LYS A 28 17.87 -16.71 -14.15
N LEU A 29 16.68 -16.74 -13.54
CA LEU A 29 16.39 -17.58 -12.37
C LEU A 29 16.61 -19.06 -12.66
N LYS A 30 16.13 -19.55 -13.81
CA LYS A 30 16.32 -20.95 -14.20
C LYS A 30 17.79 -21.28 -14.49
N ASP A 31 18.55 -20.37 -15.08
CA ASP A 31 19.98 -20.57 -15.29
C ASP A 31 20.74 -20.57 -13.96
N TRP A 32 20.35 -19.72 -13.01
CA TRP A 32 20.91 -19.71 -11.65
C TRP A 32 20.59 -21.00 -10.89
N ASP A 33 19.34 -21.47 -10.97
CA ASP A 33 18.91 -22.76 -10.41
C ASP A 33 19.75 -23.90 -10.99
N LYS A 34 19.95 -23.94 -12.31
CA LYS A 34 20.83 -24.93 -12.95
C LYS A 34 22.27 -24.85 -12.47
N VAL A 35 22.85 -23.65 -12.32
CA VAL A 35 24.22 -23.48 -11.81
C VAL A 35 24.33 -23.97 -10.36
N CYS A 36 23.33 -23.68 -9.53
CA CYS A 36 23.25 -24.18 -8.16
C CYS A 36 23.12 -25.71 -8.09
N VAL A 37 22.23 -26.30 -8.90
CA VAL A 37 22.06 -27.76 -9.01
C VAL A 37 23.34 -28.42 -9.50
N ASN A 38 24.03 -27.84 -10.48
CA ASN A 38 25.28 -28.41 -11.02
C ASN A 38 26.42 -28.34 -10.00
N LYS A 39 26.53 -27.24 -9.23
CA LYS A 39 27.45 -27.13 -8.09
C LYS A 39 27.11 -28.09 -6.94
N ALA A 40 25.83 -28.35 -6.70
CA ALA A 40 25.39 -29.32 -5.69
C ALA A 40 25.72 -30.75 -6.12
N LYS A 41 25.53 -31.08 -7.41
CA LYS A 41 25.94 -32.36 -8.01
C LYS A 41 27.44 -32.61 -7.93
N ASP A 42 28.24 -31.58 -8.23
CA ASP A 42 29.71 -31.64 -8.12
C ASP A 42 30.18 -32.02 -6.70
N LYS A 43 29.43 -31.55 -5.68
CA LYS A 43 29.68 -31.86 -4.27
C LYS A 43 28.97 -33.13 -3.75
N ASN A 44 28.38 -33.97 -4.61
CA ASN A 44 27.58 -35.15 -4.22
C ASN A 44 26.41 -34.83 -3.26
N ILE A 45 25.84 -33.63 -3.35
CA ILE A 45 24.75 -33.19 -2.48
C ILE A 45 23.40 -33.50 -3.16
N PRO A 46 22.41 -34.04 -2.43
CA PRO A 46 21.12 -34.43 -3.01
C PRO A 46 20.44 -33.28 -3.75
N ALA A 47 19.90 -33.59 -4.93
CA ALA A 47 19.31 -32.63 -5.87
C ALA A 47 18.21 -31.72 -5.28
N TRP A 48 17.58 -32.13 -4.16
CA TRP A 48 16.62 -31.32 -3.40
C TRP A 48 17.20 -29.98 -2.90
N VAL A 49 18.50 -29.94 -2.58
CA VAL A 49 19.19 -28.70 -2.16
C VAL A 49 19.35 -27.72 -3.33
N GLY A 50 19.39 -28.25 -4.57
CA GLY A 50 19.51 -27.44 -5.77
C GLY A 50 18.27 -26.61 -6.11
N HIS A 51 17.08 -27.04 -5.67
CA HIS A 51 15.80 -26.35 -5.93
C HIS A 51 15.38 -25.33 -4.86
N ILE A 52 16.21 -25.10 -3.85
CA ILE A 52 15.99 -24.09 -2.81
C ILE A 52 15.74 -22.68 -3.38
N PRO A 53 16.44 -22.21 -4.44
CA PRO A 53 16.21 -20.87 -4.98
C PRO A 53 14.81 -20.69 -5.60
N ILE A 54 14.31 -21.71 -6.33
CA ILE A 54 12.95 -21.68 -6.90
C ILE A 54 11.90 -21.70 -5.79
N PHE A 55 12.09 -22.54 -4.77
CA PHE A 55 11.20 -22.55 -3.61
C PHE A 55 11.19 -21.23 -2.85
N MET A 56 12.35 -20.59 -2.66
CA MET A 56 12.43 -19.27 -2.03
C MET A 56 11.66 -18.21 -2.81
N VAL A 57 11.81 -18.18 -4.14
CA VAL A 57 11.10 -17.20 -4.97
C VAL A 57 9.61 -17.49 -5.01
N GLY A 58 9.20 -18.76 -5.10
CA GLY A 58 7.79 -19.13 -5.02
C GLY A 58 7.18 -18.74 -3.67
N ALA A 59 7.87 -19.07 -2.58
CA ALA A 59 7.45 -18.74 -1.22
C ALA A 59 7.37 -17.23 -1.00
N SER A 60 8.34 -16.45 -1.51
CA SER A 60 8.33 -14.99 -1.34
C SER A 60 7.15 -14.34 -2.06
N VAL A 61 6.77 -14.83 -3.24
CA VAL A 61 5.57 -14.35 -3.97
C VAL A 61 4.30 -14.65 -3.18
N ILE A 62 4.17 -15.87 -2.64
CA ILE A 62 3.02 -16.26 -1.82
C ILE A 62 2.94 -15.40 -0.57
N ILE A 63 4.04 -15.26 0.17
CA ILE A 63 4.11 -14.44 1.39
C ILE A 63 3.76 -12.98 1.07
N ALA A 64 4.29 -12.42 -0.01
CA ALA A 64 3.99 -11.04 -0.41
C ALA A 64 2.51 -10.85 -0.77
N LEU A 65 1.89 -11.83 -1.44
CA LEU A 65 0.45 -11.81 -1.73
C LEU A 65 -0.38 -11.89 -0.46
N THR A 66 -0.05 -12.80 0.46
CA THR A 66 -0.77 -12.96 1.72
C THR A 66 -0.62 -11.71 2.61
N LEU A 67 0.59 -11.19 2.76
CA LEU A 67 0.85 -9.98 3.55
C LEU A 67 0.15 -8.77 2.95
N SER A 68 0.21 -8.59 1.63
CA SER A 68 -0.47 -7.46 0.98
C SER A 68 -1.99 -7.52 1.19
N ALA A 69 -2.61 -8.71 1.05
CA ALA A 69 -4.02 -8.90 1.33
C ALA A 69 -4.38 -8.59 2.80
N ILE A 70 -3.60 -9.10 3.76
CA ILE A 70 -3.80 -8.83 5.19
C ILE A 70 -3.71 -7.34 5.49
N ILE A 71 -2.68 -6.67 4.98
CA ILE A 71 -2.48 -5.23 5.16
C ILE A 71 -3.66 -4.44 4.58
N THR A 72 -4.10 -4.76 3.36
CA THR A 72 -5.25 -4.10 2.74
C THR A 72 -6.52 -4.27 3.57
N ILE A 73 -6.85 -5.49 3.99
CA ILE A 73 -8.02 -5.77 4.84
C ILE A 73 -7.91 -4.99 6.16
N SER A 74 -6.71 -4.96 6.76
CA SER A 74 -6.48 -4.27 8.03
C SER A 74 -6.69 -2.76 7.91
N ILE A 75 -6.15 -2.13 6.86
CA ILE A 75 -6.33 -0.69 6.60
C ILE A 75 -7.81 -0.38 6.37
N VAL A 76 -8.51 -1.18 5.56
CA VAL A 76 -9.94 -1.00 5.30
C VAL A 76 -10.75 -1.12 6.60
N ALA A 77 -10.45 -2.11 7.44
CA ALA A 77 -11.10 -2.29 8.73
C ALA A 77 -10.85 -1.09 9.66
N ILE A 78 -9.61 -0.62 9.76
CA ILE A 78 -9.27 0.55 10.59
C ILE A 78 -10.03 1.79 10.11
N LEU A 79 -10.01 2.07 8.81
CA LEU A 79 -10.74 3.21 8.24
C LEU A 79 -12.24 3.10 8.51
N PHE A 80 -12.80 1.91 8.36
CA PHE A 80 -14.22 1.66 8.65
C PHE A 80 -14.57 1.95 10.11
N ILE A 81 -13.75 1.47 11.06
CA ILE A 81 -13.94 1.76 12.49
C ILE A 81 -13.82 3.26 12.76
N ILE A 82 -12.83 3.95 12.18
CA ILE A 82 -12.69 5.41 12.33
C ILE A 82 -13.94 6.13 11.83
N THR A 83 -14.45 5.78 10.66
CA THR A 83 -15.68 6.37 10.12
C THR A 83 -16.89 6.09 11.02
N LEU A 84 -17.02 4.87 11.54
CA LEU A 84 -18.08 4.53 12.47
C LEU A 84 -18.00 5.36 13.76
N VAL A 85 -16.81 5.47 14.36
CA VAL A 85 -16.61 6.29 15.57
C VAL A 85 -16.93 7.74 15.26
N LEU A 86 -16.39 8.30 14.17
CA LEU A 86 -16.63 9.69 13.78
C LEU A 86 -18.12 9.98 13.55
N SER A 87 -18.84 9.04 12.94
CA SER A 87 -20.29 9.15 12.71
C SER A 87 -21.13 9.10 13.98
N LYS A 88 -20.60 8.51 15.06
CA LYS A 88 -21.27 8.37 16.36
C LYS A 88 -20.83 9.41 17.38
N THR A 89 -19.72 10.11 17.15
CA THR A 89 -19.37 11.29 17.93
C THR A 89 -20.45 12.36 17.72
N PRO A 90 -21.12 12.82 18.78
CA PRO A 90 -21.94 14.03 18.67
C PRO A 90 -21.03 15.16 18.18
N ASN A 91 -21.56 16.01 17.29
CA ASN A 91 -20.85 17.23 16.89
C ASN A 91 -20.42 17.93 18.18
N VAL A 92 -19.11 18.00 18.43
CA VAL A 92 -18.58 18.91 19.44
C VAL A 92 -19.06 20.28 19.00
N GLU A 93 -20.00 20.84 19.77
CA GLU A 93 -20.54 22.16 19.49
C GLU A 93 -19.34 23.10 19.29
N PRO A 94 -19.36 23.98 18.27
CA PRO A 94 -18.30 24.96 18.10
C PRO A 94 -18.04 25.61 19.45
N LEU A 95 -16.78 25.65 19.88
CA LEU A 95 -16.40 26.26 21.16
C LEU A 95 -17.12 27.60 21.23
N LYS A 96 -18.12 27.72 22.12
CA LYS A 96 -18.95 28.92 22.16
C LYS A 96 -18.06 30.03 22.73
N HIS A 97 -17.33 30.71 21.86
CA HIS A 97 -16.48 31.82 22.22
C HIS A 97 -17.37 33.03 22.42
N GLY A 98 -17.34 33.57 23.64
CA GLY A 98 -17.90 34.87 23.91
C GLY A 98 -17.18 35.96 23.13
N HIS A 99 -17.85 37.08 22.93
CA HIS A 99 -17.25 38.26 22.32
C HIS A 99 -16.99 39.33 23.38
N TYR A 100 -15.94 40.13 23.18
CA TYR A 100 -15.68 41.29 24.01
C TYR A 100 -16.40 42.49 23.40
N ASP A 101 -17.36 43.04 24.15
CA ASP A 101 -18.02 44.31 23.81
C ASP A 101 -17.50 45.43 24.74
N LEU A 102 -17.93 46.69 24.49
CA LEU A 102 -17.49 47.84 25.29
C LEU A 102 -17.88 47.73 26.79
N ASP A 103 -18.83 46.88 27.12
CA ASP A 103 -19.39 46.69 28.46
C ASP A 103 -18.90 45.41 29.18
N GLY A 104 -18.11 44.55 28.51
CA GLY A 104 -17.51 43.35 29.12
C GLY A 104 -17.39 42.16 28.18
N TYR A 105 -16.98 41.00 28.72
CA TYR A 105 -17.02 39.73 27.99
C TYR A 105 -18.44 39.14 28.05
N HIS A 106 -19.05 38.93 26.89
CA HIS A 106 -20.38 38.35 26.78
C HIS A 106 -20.30 36.86 26.54
N TYR A 107 -20.79 36.07 27.49
CA TYR A 107 -20.94 34.65 27.29
C TYR A 107 -22.11 34.36 26.33
N PRO A 108 -22.04 33.28 25.56
CA PRO A 108 -23.05 32.91 24.57
C PRO A 108 -24.39 32.46 25.16
N ASP A 109 -24.50 32.35 26.48
CA ASP A 109 -25.73 32.15 27.24
C ASP A 109 -26.41 33.46 27.68
N GLY A 110 -25.83 34.61 27.32
CA GLY A 110 -26.33 35.94 27.64
C GLY A 110 -25.89 36.48 28.99
N ASN A 111 -25.01 35.77 29.71
CA ASN A 111 -24.42 36.26 30.95
C ASN A 111 -23.24 37.19 30.65
N ILE A 112 -23.17 38.32 31.36
CA ILE A 112 -22.09 39.31 31.24
C ILE A 112 -21.13 39.11 32.42
N ASP A 113 -19.83 38.90 32.14
CA ASP A 113 -18.82 38.93 33.19
C ASP A 113 -18.45 40.39 33.49
N GLU A 114 -18.99 40.94 34.56
CA GLU A 114 -18.68 42.31 34.99
C GLU A 114 -17.40 42.41 35.82
N SER A 115 -16.68 41.29 36.04
CA SER A 115 -15.43 41.27 36.83
C SER A 115 -14.31 42.13 36.24
N ASP A 116 -14.41 42.45 34.95
CA ASP A 116 -13.34 43.05 34.17
C ASP A 116 -13.49 44.57 34.00
N ARG A 117 -14.57 45.17 34.55
CA ARG A 117 -14.78 46.63 34.55
C ARG A 117 -14.01 47.31 35.69
N TRP A 118 -12.70 47.46 35.53
CA TRP A 118 -11.87 48.32 36.37
C TRP A 118 -10.84 49.11 35.55
#